data_AF-A0A847A148-F1
#
_entry.id   AF-A0A847A148-F1
#
_cell.length_a   1.000
_cell.length_b   1.000
_cell.length_c   1.000
_cell.angle_alpha   90.00
_cell.angle_beta   90.00
_cell.angle_gamma   90.00
#
_symmetry.space_group_name_H-M   'P 1'
#
loop_
_entity.id
_entity.type
_entity.pdbx_description
1 polymer ?
#
loop_
_entity_poly.entity_id
_entity_poly.type
_entity_poly.pdbx_seq_one_letter_code
_entity_poly.pdbx_strand_id
1 'polypeptide(L)'
;MRKSRCKYDFIRQQQKAYPITVLCAVMDVSRRGYYQYIKADRAMKSDKDFALLSEVRQIREATRGTYGSRRTAESLRAKGYPVGRYRASSLMKKAGVAVDNSKYARTG
;
A
#
# COMPACT_ATOMS: atom_id res chain seq x y z
N MET A 1 -25.21 -15.49 -3.18
CA MET A 1 -25.47 -14.18 -3.83
C MET A 1 -24.18 -13.34 -3.84
N ARG A 2 -23.43 -13.28 -4.95
CA ARG A 2 -22.11 -12.61 -5.07
C ARG A 2 -22.06 -11.62 -6.28
N LYS A 3 -23.14 -10.89 -6.57
CA LYS A 3 -23.27 -10.11 -7.82
C LYS A 3 -22.67 -8.69 -7.78
N SER A 4 -22.28 -8.15 -6.63
CA SER A 4 -21.94 -6.71 -6.51
C SER A 4 -20.49 -6.34 -6.84
N ARG A 5 -19.55 -7.30 -6.85
CA ARG A 5 -18.10 -7.00 -6.99
C ARG A 5 -17.73 -6.46 -8.38
N CYS A 6 -18.26 -7.07 -9.44
CA CYS A 6 -18.01 -6.67 -10.82
C CYS A 6 -18.45 -5.20 -11.07
N LYS A 7 -19.59 -4.80 -10.49
CA LYS A 7 -20.07 -3.41 -10.57
C LYS A 7 -19.08 -2.42 -9.96
N TYR A 8 -18.56 -2.72 -8.76
CA TYR A 8 -17.60 -1.83 -8.11
C TYR A 8 -16.22 -1.83 -8.78
N ASP A 9 -15.79 -2.95 -9.37
CA ASP A 9 -14.55 -3.00 -10.15
C ASP A 9 -14.63 -2.18 -11.43
N PHE A 10 -15.78 -2.17 -12.10
CA PHE A 10 -16.04 -1.29 -13.24
C PHE A 10 -15.94 0.19 -12.85
N ILE A 11 -16.65 0.60 -11.78
CA ILE A 11 -16.59 1.97 -11.26
C ILE A 11 -15.15 2.37 -10.95
N ARG A 12 -14.37 1.47 -10.33
CA ARG A 12 -12.98 1.73 -9.98
C ARG A 12 -12.07 1.93 -11.20
N GLN A 13 -12.32 1.23 -12.31
CA GLN A 13 -11.56 1.41 -13.55
C GLN A 13 -11.89 2.75 -14.21
N GLN A 14 -13.16 3.15 -14.19
CA GLN A 14 -13.65 4.35 -14.88
C GLN A 14 -13.61 5.64 -14.04
N GLN A 15 -13.35 5.56 -12.73
CA GLN A 15 -13.34 6.72 -11.82
C GLN A 15 -12.34 7.83 -12.19
N LYS A 16 -11.37 7.56 -13.07
CA LYS A 16 -10.43 8.57 -13.57
C LYS A 16 -11.02 9.41 -14.71
N ALA A 17 -11.96 8.84 -15.45
CA ALA A 17 -12.61 9.48 -16.60
C ALA A 17 -13.93 10.15 -16.22
N TYR A 18 -14.64 9.61 -15.21
CA TYR A 18 -15.97 10.07 -14.83
C TYR A 18 -16.15 10.24 -13.32
N PRO A 19 -17.02 11.16 -12.87
CA PRO A 19 -17.36 11.30 -11.45
C PRO A 19 -17.94 10.02 -10.85
N ILE A 20 -17.51 9.67 -9.65
CA ILE A 20 -17.99 8.48 -8.91
C ILE A 20 -19.51 8.51 -8.72
N THR A 21 -20.09 9.70 -8.52
CA THR A 21 -21.55 9.88 -8.39
C THR A 21 -22.31 9.36 -9.60
N VAL A 22 -21.84 9.69 -10.81
CA VAL A 22 -22.44 9.26 -12.09
C VAL A 22 -22.26 7.76 -12.27
N LEU A 23 -21.04 7.25 -12.05
CA LEU A 23 -20.74 5.83 -12.19
C LEU A 23 -21.56 4.96 -11.21
N CYS A 24 -21.76 5.42 -9.98
CA CYS A 24 -22.62 4.74 -9.00
C CYS A 24 -24.10 4.72 -9.44
N ALA A 25 -24.60 5.83 -9.99
CA ALA A 25 -25.97 5.90 -10.48
C ALA A 25 -26.19 4.97 -11.70
N VAL A 26 -25.29 5.00 -12.68
CA VAL A 26 -25.36 4.15 -13.88
C VAL A 26 -25.30 2.66 -13.53
N MET A 27 -24.47 2.29 -12.56
CA MET A 27 -24.31 0.88 -12.15
C MET A 27 -25.37 0.42 -11.14
N ASP A 28 -26.30 1.30 -10.75
CA ASP A 28 -27.33 1.04 -9.74
C ASP A 28 -26.72 0.49 -8.44
N VAL A 29 -25.79 1.25 -7.86
CA VAL A 29 -25.17 0.96 -6.57
C VAL A 29 -25.06 2.20 -5.70
N SER A 30 -25.09 2.01 -4.38
CA SER A 30 -24.88 3.13 -3.46
C SER A 30 -23.41 3.57 -3.42
N ARG A 31 -23.19 4.89 -3.32
CA ARG A 31 -21.86 5.47 -3.06
C ARG A 31 -21.22 4.88 -1.79
N ARG A 32 -22.03 4.69 -0.75
CA ARG A 32 -21.58 4.09 0.53
C ARG A 32 -21.06 2.66 0.31
N GLY A 33 -21.76 1.85 -0.47
CA GLY A 33 -21.33 0.49 -0.83
C GLY A 33 -20.03 0.48 -1.62
N TYR A 34 -19.85 1.41 -2.56
CA TYR A 34 -18.60 1.54 -3.31
C TYR A 34 -17.41 1.88 -2.39
N TYR A 35 -17.55 2.85 -1.48
CA TYR A 35 -16.46 3.18 -0.55
C TYR A 35 -16.16 2.06 0.45
N GLN A 36 -17.18 1.31 0.89
CA GLN A 36 -16.97 0.09 1.69
C GLN A 36 -16.20 -0.97 0.91
N TYR A 37 -16.54 -1.17 -0.37
CA TYR A 37 -15.81 -2.07 -1.25
C TYR A 37 -14.33 -1.67 -1.37
N ILE A 38 -14.05 -0.39 -1.61
CA ILE A 38 -12.68 0.12 -1.68
C ILE A 38 -11.93 -0.09 -0.36
N LYS A 39 -12.59 0.12 0.78
CA LYS A 39 -11.99 -0.12 2.11
C LYS A 39 -11.67 -1.60 2.32
N ALA A 40 -12.59 -2.50 1.97
CA ALA A 40 -12.39 -3.94 2.07
C ALA A 40 -11.29 -4.44 1.12
N ASP A 41 -11.24 -3.98 -0.13
CA ASP A 41 -10.17 -4.32 -1.09
C ASP A 41 -8.79 -3.85 -0.60
N ARG A 42 -8.72 -2.67 0.04
CA ARG A 42 -7.48 -2.20 0.68
C ARG A 42 -7.06 -3.08 1.85
N ALA A 43 -8.00 -3.56 2.66
CA ALA A 43 -7.72 -4.48 3.76
C ALA A 43 -7.22 -5.83 3.25
N MET A 44 -7.86 -6.44 2.24
CA MET A 44 -7.39 -7.68 1.63
C MET A 44 -6.00 -7.53 0.97
N LYS A 45 -5.68 -6.35 0.43
CA LYS A 45 -4.32 -6.06 -0.05
C LYS A 45 -3.32 -5.90 1.08
N SER A 46 -3.76 -5.53 2.28
CA SER A 46 -2.91 -5.53 3.47
C SER A 46 -2.44 -6.94 3.82
N ASP A 47 -3.27 -7.96 3.61
CA ASP A 47 -2.86 -9.36 3.80
C ASP A 47 -1.79 -9.77 2.78
N LYS A 48 -1.90 -9.33 1.52
CA LYS A 48 -0.84 -9.51 0.51
C LYS A 48 0.44 -8.73 0.85
N ASP A 49 0.29 -7.57 1.48
CA ASP A 49 1.42 -6.79 1.96
C ASP A 49 2.06 -7.42 3.21
N PHE A 50 1.44 -8.39 3.90
CA PHE A 50 1.99 -8.99 5.13
C PHE A 50 3.40 -9.55 4.93
N ALA A 51 3.62 -10.29 3.84
CA ALA A 51 4.95 -10.79 3.48
C ALA A 51 5.94 -9.64 3.26
N LEU A 52 5.53 -8.60 2.52
CA LEU A 52 6.36 -7.41 2.28
C LEU A 52 6.65 -6.62 3.56
N LEU A 53 5.69 -6.55 4.50
CA LEU A 53 5.87 -5.87 5.78
C LEU A 53 6.86 -6.62 6.67
N SER A 54 6.81 -7.96 6.67
CA SER A 54 7.81 -8.80 7.33
C SER A 54 9.20 -8.56 6.75
N GLU A 55 9.33 -8.57 5.43
CA GLU A 55 10.60 -8.31 4.74
C GLU A 55 11.17 -6.92 5.05
N VAL A 56 10.31 -5.89 5.08
CA VAL A 56 10.70 -4.54 5.45
C VAL A 56 11.23 -4.46 6.90
N ARG A 57 10.65 -5.22 7.84
CA ARG A 57 11.15 -5.31 9.22
C ARG A 57 12.50 -6.02 9.29
N GLN A 58 12.66 -7.13 8.57
CA GLN A 58 13.95 -7.84 8.51
C GLN A 58 15.06 -6.96 7.91
N ILE A 59 14.77 -6.22 6.84
CA ILE A 59 15.73 -5.27 6.24
C ILE A 59 16.10 -4.19 7.26
N ARG A 60 15.12 -3.67 8.02
CA ARG A 60 15.37 -2.69 9.08
C ARG A 60 16.32 -3.24 10.15
N GLU A 61 16.07 -4.46 10.64
CA GLU A 61 16.90 -5.10 11.66
C GLU A 61 18.33 -5.34 11.15
N ALA A 62 18.47 -5.93 9.96
CA ALA A 62 19.76 -6.21 9.33
C ALA A 62 20.61 -4.93 9.10
N THR A 63 19.96 -3.82 8.77
CA THR A 63 20.63 -2.54 8.44
C THR A 63 20.72 -1.60 9.64
N ARG A 64 20.23 -2.03 10.81
CA ARG A 64 20.12 -1.22 12.03
C ARG A 64 19.50 0.16 11.78
N GLY A 65 18.46 0.22 10.96
CA GLY A 65 17.72 1.46 10.68
C GLY A 65 18.37 2.49 9.78
N THR A 66 19.50 2.19 9.15
CA THR A 66 20.16 3.15 8.25
C THR A 66 19.46 3.28 6.88
N TYR A 67 18.60 2.33 6.52
CA TYR A 67 17.99 2.29 5.19
C TYR A 67 16.67 3.06 5.15
N GLY A 68 16.64 4.08 4.29
CA GLY A 68 15.41 4.77 3.90
C GLY A 68 14.71 4.11 2.72
N SER A 69 13.57 4.68 2.33
CA SER A 69 12.67 4.13 1.29
C SER A 69 13.31 3.75 -0.05
N ARG A 70 14.41 4.41 -0.46
CA ARG A 70 15.14 4.06 -1.70
C ARG A 70 15.90 2.73 -1.54
N ARG A 71 16.77 2.63 -0.52
CA ARG A 71 17.57 1.43 -0.26
C ARG A 71 16.70 0.24 0.14
N THR A 72 15.64 0.48 0.91
CA THR A 72 14.65 -0.58 1.22
C THR A 72 13.97 -1.10 -0.05
N ALA A 73 13.66 -0.23 -1.02
CA ALA A 73 13.10 -0.68 -2.30
C ALA A 73 14.10 -1.52 -3.12
N GLU A 74 15.38 -1.14 -3.12
CA GLU A 74 16.44 -1.92 -3.77
C GLU A 74 16.60 -3.30 -3.13
N SER A 75 16.64 -3.39 -1.80
CA SER A 75 16.69 -4.67 -1.08
C SER A 75 15.48 -5.55 -1.34
N LEU A 76 14.28 -4.96 -1.40
CA LEU A 76 13.06 -5.70 -1.77
C LEU A 76 13.11 -6.23 -3.21
N ARG A 77 13.63 -5.44 -4.16
CA ARG A 77 13.82 -5.89 -5.55
C ARG A 77 14.86 -6.99 -5.67
N ALA A 78 15.96 -6.90 -4.92
CA ALA A 78 16.97 -7.96 -4.87
C ALA A 78 16.39 -9.29 -4.34
N LYS A 79 15.39 -9.20 -3.45
CA LYS A 79 14.61 -10.35 -2.96
C LYS A 79 13.47 -10.78 -3.91
N GLY A 80 13.39 -10.21 -5.12
CA GLY A 80 12.40 -10.59 -6.14
C GLY A 80 11.07 -9.82 -6.08
N TYR A 81 10.91 -8.83 -5.19
CA TYR A 81 9.67 -8.05 -5.09
C TYR A 81 9.74 -6.78 -5.96
N PRO A 82 8.85 -6.59 -6.95
CA PRO A 82 8.85 -5.43 -7.84
C PRO A 82 8.27 -4.18 -7.14
N VAL A 83 8.98 -3.65 -6.14
CA VAL A 83 8.54 -2.53 -5.31
C VAL A 83 9.31 -1.26 -5.68
N GLY A 84 8.56 -0.20 -6.04
CA GLY A 84 9.12 1.14 -6.25
C GLY A 84 9.30 1.93 -4.96
N ARG A 85 10.10 3.01 -5.00
CA ARG A 85 10.38 3.91 -3.85
C ARG A 85 9.12 4.35 -3.10
N TYR A 86 8.09 4.79 -3.82
CA TYR A 86 6.85 5.28 -3.20
C TYR A 86 6.11 4.16 -2.45
N ARG A 87 6.05 2.97 -3.04
CA ARG A 87 5.44 1.80 -2.40
C ARG A 87 6.27 1.34 -1.19
N ALA A 88 7.59 1.35 -1.28
CA ALA A 88 8.48 1.06 -0.16
C ALA A 88 8.27 2.07 0.99
N SER A 89 8.10 3.36 0.69
CA SER A 89 7.77 4.37 1.71
C SER A 89 6.43 4.08 2.41
N SER A 90 5.40 3.71 1.65
CA SER A 90 4.12 3.29 2.24
C SER A 90 4.25 2.04 3.11
N LEU A 91 5.03 1.04 2.65
CA LEU A 91 5.28 -0.18 3.41
C LEU A 91 6.07 0.09 4.70
N MET A 92 7.08 0.97 4.66
CA MET A 92 7.82 1.40 5.85
C MET A 92 6.90 2.05 6.88
N LYS A 93 6.02 2.96 6.45
CA LYS A 93 5.01 3.59 7.32
C LYS A 93 4.06 2.55 7.92
N LYS A 94 3.54 1.63 7.10
CA LYS A 94 2.66 0.55 7.56
C LYS A 94 3.36 -0.41 8.52
N ALA A 95 4.64 -0.69 8.32
CA ALA A 95 5.43 -1.58 9.15
C ALA A 95 5.90 -0.92 10.46
N GLY A 96 5.70 0.40 10.61
CA GLY A 96 6.15 1.17 11.77
C GLY A 96 7.66 1.44 11.80
N VAL A 97 8.35 1.39 10.65
CA VAL A 97 9.80 1.56 10.58
C VAL A 97 10.20 2.90 9.94
N ALA A 98 11.10 3.63 10.58
CA ALA A 98 11.68 4.89 10.10
C ALA A 98 13.21 4.83 9.99
N VAL A 99 13.87 5.77 9.31
CA VAL A 99 15.34 5.83 9.35
C VAL A 99 15.78 6.21 10.77
N ASP A 100 16.79 5.52 11.30
CA ASP A 100 17.42 5.86 12.56
C ASP A 100 18.53 6.89 12.33
N ASN A 101 18.23 8.15 12.66
CA ASN A 101 19.16 9.27 12.53
C ASN A 101 19.99 9.50 13.80
N SER A 102 19.79 8.72 14.87
CA SER A 102 20.46 8.91 16.17
C SER A 102 21.99 8.75 16.08
N LYS A 103 22.48 8.06 15.06
CA LYS A 103 23.93 7.88 14.80
C LYS A 103 24.66 9.17 14.46
N TYR A 104 23.96 10.20 13.96
CA TYR A 104 24.55 11.51 13.66
C TYR A 104 24.43 12.50 14.82
N ALA A 105 23.68 12.14 15.88
CA ALA A 105 23.38 13.02 17.01
C ALA A 105 24.35 12.88 18.20
N ARG A 106 25.41 12.07 18.10
CA ARG A 106 26.42 11.87 19.16
C ARG A 106 27.82 12.41 18.83
N THR A 107 27.88 13.49 18.05
CA THR A 107 29.13 14.24 17.84
C THR A 107 28.82 15.70 18.18
N GLY A 108 29.04 16.07 19.44
CA GLY A 108 28.78 17.38 20.00
C GLY A 108 29.18 17.39 21.46
#